data_AF-A0A9W6H5D8-F1
#
_entry.id   AF-A0A9W6H5D8-F1
#
_cell.length_a   1.000
_cell.length_b   1.000
_cell.length_c   1.000
_cell.angle_alpha   90.00
_cell.angle_beta   90.00
_cell.angle_gamma   90.00
#
_symmetry.space_group_name_H-M   'P 1'
#
loop_
_entity.id
_entity.type
_entity.pdbx_description
1 polymer ?
#
loop_
_entity_poly.entity_id
_entity_poly.type
_entity_poly.pdbx_seq_one_letter_code
_entity_poly.pdbx_strand_id
1 'polypeptide(L)'
;MSGVVGAGVLVGLIALAVRPAEPTRPAPTSAAALATPSSDGVAVDAEWLTATAASQGIPERALAAYGAADLGARATYGCAVGWNTLAGIGWVESRHGALEGGAVDGDGVARPAIIGIPLDGTNRTMAIPDTDGGALDGDAVWDRAVGPLQFIPETWAIWAVDADGDGRTDPHDIDDAAATAARYLCQAHGTLDSPEAWIGAIRSYNDTDDYQRQVAEAATRYAEGG
;
A
#
# COMPACT_ATOMS: atom_id res chain seq x y z
N MET A 1 89.86 4.84 27.65
CA MET A 1 89.33 3.74 26.84
C MET A 1 87.95 4.16 26.35
N SER A 2 87.76 4.13 25.03
CA SER A 2 86.52 4.05 24.24
C SER A 2 85.31 4.93 24.61
N GLY A 3 84.88 5.77 23.66
CA GLY A 3 83.59 6.48 23.68
C GLY A 3 82.43 5.65 23.10
N VAL A 4 81.27 6.30 22.96
CA VAL A 4 80.31 6.29 21.82
C VAL A 4 79.13 7.21 22.17
N VAL A 5 78.57 7.80 21.11
CA VAL A 5 77.56 8.87 20.96
C VAL A 5 76.11 8.35 21.06
N GLY A 6 75.15 9.22 21.40
CA GLY A 6 73.70 9.05 21.12
C GLY A 6 72.88 10.20 21.72
N ALA A 7 72.61 11.26 20.96
CA ALA A 7 71.38 11.51 20.19
C ALA A 7 70.22 12.07 21.04
N GLY A 8 70.00 13.38 20.91
CA GLY A 8 68.88 14.11 21.52
C GLY A 8 67.61 14.05 20.66
N VAL A 9 66.47 14.19 21.33
CA VAL A 9 65.16 14.47 20.70
C VAL A 9 64.53 15.65 21.42
N LEU A 10 64.32 16.74 20.67
CA LEU A 10 63.65 17.97 21.08
C LEU A 10 62.14 17.82 20.79
N VAL A 11 61.29 18.01 21.79
CA VAL A 11 59.83 18.00 21.65
C VAL A 11 59.38 19.37 21.13
N GLY A 12 58.90 19.43 19.88
CA GLY A 12 58.31 20.62 19.28
C GLY A 12 56.78 20.65 19.47
N LEU A 13 56.28 21.66 20.18
CA LEU A 13 54.85 22.00 20.22
C LEU A 13 54.41 22.63 18.89
N ILE A 14 53.40 22.05 18.25
CA ILE A 14 52.73 22.63 17.09
C ILE A 14 51.53 23.44 17.59
N ALA A 15 51.59 24.76 17.45
CA ALA A 15 50.45 25.66 17.64
C ALA A 15 49.67 25.75 16.32
N LEU A 16 48.42 25.25 16.29
CA LEU A 16 47.50 25.50 15.17
C LEU A 16 46.96 26.92 15.25
N ALA A 17 47.18 27.71 14.20
CA ALA A 17 46.59 29.03 14.03
C ALA A 17 45.10 28.92 13.67
N VAL A 18 44.23 29.52 14.48
CA VAL A 18 42.80 29.71 14.21
C VAL A 18 42.64 30.83 13.18
N ARG A 19 41.90 30.58 12.10
CA ARG A 19 41.52 31.59 11.10
C ARG A 19 40.24 32.32 11.52
N PRO A 20 40.08 33.63 11.24
CA PRO A 20 38.85 34.35 11.53
C PRO A 20 37.73 33.95 10.54
N ALA A 21 36.50 33.90 11.02
CA ALA A 21 35.32 33.53 10.25
C ALA A 21 34.80 34.71 9.39
N GLU A 22 34.44 34.43 8.13
CA GLU A 22 33.74 35.37 7.25
C GLU A 22 32.23 35.46 7.57
N PRO A 23 31.57 36.60 7.33
CA PRO A 23 30.14 36.77 7.59
C PRO A 23 29.29 36.06 6.51
N THR A 24 28.48 35.10 6.94
CA THR A 24 27.54 34.36 6.09
C THR A 24 26.33 35.22 5.71
N ARG A 25 26.05 35.31 4.40
CA ARG A 25 24.81 35.85 3.83
C ARG A 25 23.66 34.85 4.12
N PRO A 26 22.44 35.29 4.47
CA PRO A 26 21.33 34.36 4.70
C PRO A 26 20.96 33.63 3.40
N ALA A 27 20.83 32.31 3.51
CA ALA A 27 20.39 31.43 2.42
C ALA A 27 18.88 31.63 2.14
N PRO A 28 18.42 31.48 0.89
CA PRO A 28 17.00 31.46 0.59
C PRO A 28 16.34 30.24 1.23
N THR A 29 15.15 30.44 1.80
CA THR A 29 14.30 29.39 2.35
C THR A 29 13.98 28.36 1.26
N SER A 30 14.62 27.19 1.33
CA SER A 30 14.29 26.06 0.48
C SER A 30 13.00 25.43 1.00
N ALA A 31 11.90 25.62 0.28
CA ALA A 31 10.78 24.70 0.36
C ALA A 31 11.32 23.32 0.02
N ALA A 32 11.43 22.44 1.02
CA ALA A 32 11.72 21.04 0.80
C ALA A 32 10.54 20.46 0.03
N ALA A 33 10.73 20.25 -1.27
CA ALA A 33 9.87 19.44 -2.08
C ALA A 33 9.81 18.04 -1.47
N LEU A 34 8.60 17.54 -1.24
CA LEU A 34 8.33 16.13 -1.07
C LEU A 34 8.69 15.45 -2.39
N ALA A 35 9.91 14.95 -2.49
CA ALA A 35 10.33 14.06 -3.55
C ALA A 35 10.33 12.65 -2.98
N THR A 36 9.24 11.91 -3.20
CA THR A 36 9.23 10.46 -3.04
C THR A 36 9.96 9.86 -4.25
N PRO A 37 11.00 9.03 -4.07
CA PRO A 37 11.60 8.31 -5.18
C PRO A 37 10.92 6.94 -5.30
N SER A 38 10.29 6.66 -6.43
CA SER A 38 10.17 5.28 -6.92
C SER A 38 10.44 5.26 -8.42
N SER A 39 11.40 4.42 -8.80
CA SER A 39 11.98 4.32 -10.13
C SER A 39 11.17 3.33 -10.99
N ASP A 40 10.94 3.69 -12.25
CA ASP A 40 10.44 2.84 -13.36
C ASP A 40 8.99 2.31 -13.32
N GLY A 41 8.06 2.96 -12.62
CA GLY A 41 6.63 2.59 -12.57
C GLY A 41 5.71 3.55 -13.33
N VAL A 42 4.61 3.05 -13.89
CA VAL A 42 3.55 3.88 -14.48
C VAL A 42 2.93 4.72 -13.36
N ALA A 43 3.29 6.00 -13.30
CA ALA A 43 2.79 6.92 -12.29
C ALA A 43 1.34 7.33 -12.58
N VAL A 44 0.53 7.38 -11.54
CA VAL A 44 -0.81 7.97 -11.59
C VAL A 44 -0.67 9.48 -11.85
N ASP A 45 -1.45 10.02 -12.78
CA ASP A 45 -1.46 11.45 -13.06
C ASP A 45 -1.96 12.25 -11.85
N ALA A 46 -1.18 13.23 -11.39
CA ALA A 46 -1.45 13.95 -10.14
C ALA A 46 -2.66 14.89 -10.22
N GLU A 47 -2.94 15.45 -11.40
CA GLU A 47 -4.10 16.32 -11.61
C GLU A 47 -5.38 15.48 -11.60
N TRP A 48 -5.38 14.37 -12.32
CA TRP A 48 -6.45 13.36 -12.26
C TRP A 48 -6.69 12.89 -10.83
N LEU A 49 -5.62 12.51 -10.12
CA LEU A 49 -5.71 12.00 -8.75
C LEU A 49 -6.40 13.01 -7.83
N THR A 50 -5.94 14.26 -7.82
CA THR A 50 -6.50 15.32 -6.97
C THR A 50 -7.96 15.58 -7.32
N ALA A 51 -8.27 15.71 -8.61
CA ALA A 51 -9.62 16.03 -9.08
C ALA A 51 -10.62 14.89 -8.79
N THR A 52 -10.24 13.65 -9.08
CA THR A 52 -11.08 12.46 -8.89
C THR A 52 -11.25 12.13 -7.40
N ALA A 53 -10.20 12.25 -6.58
CA ALA A 53 -10.32 12.07 -5.13
C ALA A 53 -11.34 13.03 -4.53
N ALA A 54 -11.26 14.31 -4.90
CA ALA A 54 -12.18 15.34 -4.42
C ALA A 54 -13.61 15.14 -4.93
N SER A 55 -13.81 14.78 -6.21
CA SER A 55 -15.14 14.60 -6.79
C SER A 55 -15.85 13.35 -6.25
N GLN A 56 -15.10 12.28 -5.98
CA GLN A 56 -15.63 10.99 -5.53
C GLN A 56 -15.66 10.83 -4.01
N GLY A 57 -15.00 11.72 -3.27
CA GLY A 57 -14.86 11.61 -1.81
C GLY A 57 -14.01 10.40 -1.39
N ILE A 58 -13.08 9.97 -2.24
CA ILE A 58 -12.13 8.90 -1.93
C ILE A 58 -10.86 9.56 -1.36
N PRO A 59 -10.28 9.06 -0.25
CA PRO A 59 -8.99 9.53 0.22
C PRO A 59 -7.93 9.43 -0.90
N GLU A 60 -7.22 10.53 -1.16
CA GLU A 60 -6.26 10.62 -2.27
C GLU A 60 -5.21 9.49 -2.22
N ARG A 61 -4.72 9.16 -1.02
CA ARG A 61 -3.77 8.06 -0.81
C ARG A 61 -4.31 6.69 -1.25
N ALA A 62 -5.58 6.41 -0.97
CA ALA A 62 -6.20 5.15 -1.37
C ALA A 62 -6.49 5.13 -2.88
N LEU A 63 -6.92 6.25 -3.46
CA LEU A 63 -7.14 6.36 -4.90
C LEU A 63 -5.84 6.17 -5.70
N ALA A 64 -4.72 6.70 -5.20
CA ALA A 64 -3.40 6.49 -5.80
C ALA A 64 -3.07 4.99 -5.87
N ALA A 65 -3.31 4.24 -4.79
CA ALA A 65 -3.08 2.80 -4.73
C ALA A 65 -3.92 2.03 -5.76
N TYR A 66 -5.23 2.33 -5.86
CA TYR A 66 -6.11 1.67 -6.83
C TYR A 66 -5.73 1.99 -8.28
N GLY A 67 -5.34 3.23 -8.56
CA GLY A 67 -4.87 3.65 -9.88
C GLY A 67 -3.57 2.94 -10.26
N ALA A 68 -2.59 2.93 -9.34
CA ALA A 68 -1.31 2.27 -9.54
C ALA A 68 -1.49 0.75 -9.75
N ALA A 69 -2.36 0.11 -8.97
CA ALA A 69 -2.65 -1.31 -9.10
C ALA A 69 -3.29 -1.68 -10.45
N ASP A 70 -4.23 -0.89 -10.98
CA ASP A 70 -4.79 -1.13 -12.33
C ASP A 70 -3.72 -0.96 -13.42
N LEU A 71 -2.92 0.10 -13.33
CA LEU A 71 -1.84 0.35 -14.30
C LEU A 71 -0.77 -0.74 -14.25
N GLY A 72 -0.39 -1.18 -13.05
CA GLY A 72 0.52 -2.31 -12.82
C GLY A 72 -0.04 -3.61 -13.37
N ALA A 73 -1.30 -3.93 -13.10
CA ALA A 73 -1.95 -5.14 -13.62
C ALA A 73 -2.03 -5.16 -15.15
N ARG A 74 -2.27 -4.01 -15.79
CA ARG A 74 -2.23 -3.89 -17.26
C ARG A 74 -0.83 -4.16 -17.79
N ALA A 75 0.19 -3.58 -17.16
CA ALA A 75 1.58 -3.71 -17.59
C ALA A 75 2.11 -5.15 -17.39
N THR A 76 1.77 -5.80 -16.28
CA THR A 76 2.30 -7.11 -15.90
C THR A 76 1.48 -8.27 -16.44
N TYR A 77 0.15 -8.17 -16.43
CA TYR A 77 -0.76 -9.27 -16.75
C TYR A 77 -1.59 -9.06 -18.02
N GLY A 78 -1.52 -7.87 -18.65
CA GLY A 78 -2.39 -7.52 -19.77
C GLY A 78 -3.87 -7.47 -19.39
N CYS A 79 -4.15 -7.22 -18.10
CA CYS A 79 -5.47 -7.29 -17.50
C CYS A 79 -5.89 -5.91 -17.01
N ALA A 80 -7.02 -5.40 -17.51
CA ALA A 80 -7.64 -4.19 -16.99
C ALA A 80 -8.65 -4.58 -15.92
N VAL A 81 -8.33 -4.30 -14.65
CA VAL A 81 -9.23 -4.53 -13.51
C VAL A 81 -10.19 -3.36 -13.35
N GLY A 82 -9.71 -2.16 -13.68
CA GLY A 82 -10.37 -0.89 -13.43
C GLY A 82 -10.12 -0.39 -12.01
N TRP A 83 -9.53 0.81 -11.88
CA TRP A 83 -9.31 1.45 -10.58
C TRP A 83 -10.63 1.59 -9.79
N ASN A 84 -11.74 1.81 -10.49
CA ASN A 84 -13.07 1.96 -9.90
C ASN A 84 -13.62 0.64 -9.35
N THR A 85 -13.24 -0.51 -9.92
CA THR A 85 -13.54 -1.84 -9.35
C THR A 85 -12.80 -2.02 -8.02
N LEU A 86 -11.50 -1.73 -7.98
CA LEU A 86 -10.69 -1.82 -6.76
C LEU A 86 -11.19 -0.84 -5.68
N ALA A 87 -11.55 0.38 -6.08
CA ALA A 87 -12.19 1.35 -5.20
C ALA A 87 -13.56 0.85 -4.70
N GLY A 88 -14.36 0.21 -5.55
CA GLY A 88 -15.63 -0.40 -5.16
C GLY A 88 -15.44 -1.46 -4.07
N ILE A 89 -14.46 -2.34 -4.21
CA ILE A 89 -14.07 -3.33 -3.20
C ILE A 89 -13.64 -2.61 -1.91
N GLY A 90 -12.69 -1.68 -1.98
CA GLY A 90 -12.23 -0.96 -0.80
C GLY A 90 -13.30 -0.15 -0.08
N TRP A 91 -14.30 0.36 -0.80
CA TRP A 91 -15.46 1.01 -0.21
C TRP A 91 -16.33 0.04 0.61
N VAL A 92 -16.59 -1.15 0.06
CA VAL A 92 -17.41 -2.18 0.72
C VAL A 92 -16.66 -2.78 1.91
N GLU A 93 -15.38 -3.10 1.73
CA GLU A 93 -14.57 -3.77 2.75
C GLU A 93 -14.23 -2.86 3.93
N SER A 94 -13.84 -1.61 3.67
CA SER A 94 -13.31 -0.76 4.74
C SER A 94 -13.59 0.71 4.64
N ARG A 95 -14.46 1.14 3.72
CA ARG A 95 -14.63 2.57 3.40
C ARG A 95 -13.30 3.22 3.04
N HIS A 96 -12.46 2.53 2.26
CA HIS A 96 -11.11 2.95 1.87
C HIS A 96 -10.13 3.11 3.05
N GLY A 97 -10.20 2.19 4.02
CA GLY A 97 -9.40 2.20 5.24
C GLY A 97 -9.95 3.10 6.35
N ALA A 98 -11.16 3.65 6.18
CA ALA A 98 -11.77 4.60 7.13
C ALA A 98 -12.75 3.97 8.13
N LEU A 99 -12.89 2.64 8.15
CA LEU A 99 -13.70 1.95 9.15
C LEU A 99 -13.33 2.36 10.58
N GLU A 100 -14.34 2.53 11.42
CA GLU A 100 -14.21 2.87 12.84
C GLU A 100 -13.38 4.14 13.14
N GLY A 101 -13.33 5.08 12.18
CA GLY A 101 -12.56 6.32 12.32
C GLY A 101 -11.08 6.17 12.01
N GLY A 102 -10.69 5.04 11.41
CA GLY A 102 -9.34 4.84 10.86
C GLY A 102 -9.06 5.70 9.64
N ALA A 103 -7.83 5.61 9.15
CA ALA A 103 -7.40 6.19 7.89
C ALA A 103 -6.15 5.47 7.37
N VAL A 104 -5.94 5.56 6.06
CA VAL A 104 -4.64 5.25 5.45
C VAL A 104 -3.70 6.44 5.68
N ASP A 105 -2.53 6.18 6.26
CA ASP A 105 -1.52 7.22 6.51
C ASP A 105 -0.73 7.59 5.25
N GLY A 106 0.23 8.51 5.38
CA GLY A 106 1.04 8.97 4.25
C GLY A 106 1.92 7.89 3.63
N ASP A 107 2.29 6.88 4.42
CA ASP A 107 3.12 5.76 3.96
C ASP A 107 2.26 4.73 3.21
N GLY A 108 0.96 4.66 3.49
CA GLY A 108 0.05 3.69 2.86
C GLY A 108 -0.59 2.73 3.83
N VAL A 109 -0.25 2.83 5.10
CA VAL A 109 -0.69 1.86 6.10
C VAL A 109 -2.02 2.30 6.71
N ALA A 110 -3.00 1.41 6.69
CA ALA A 110 -4.27 1.61 7.38
C ALA A 110 -4.06 1.59 8.90
N ARG A 111 -4.45 2.67 9.58
CA ARG A 111 -4.35 2.83 11.04
C ARG A 111 -5.68 3.27 11.67
N PRO A 112 -6.11 2.65 12.80
CA PRO A 112 -5.53 1.45 13.39
C PRO A 112 -5.64 0.24 12.45
N ALA A 113 -4.91 -0.83 12.77
CA ALA A 113 -4.99 -2.09 12.02
C ALA A 113 -6.46 -2.54 11.93
N ILE A 114 -6.89 -2.90 10.71
CA ILE A 114 -8.25 -3.32 10.43
C ILE A 114 -8.28 -4.85 10.44
N ILE A 115 -8.85 -5.42 11.49
CA ILE A 115 -9.01 -6.87 11.67
C ILE A 115 -10.50 -7.19 11.76
N GLY A 116 -10.95 -8.09 10.89
CA GLY A 116 -12.33 -8.54 10.82
C GLY A 116 -12.76 -9.39 12.01
N ILE A 117 -14.05 -9.74 12.01
CA ILE A 117 -14.59 -10.74 12.93
C ILE A 117 -14.03 -12.15 12.61
N PRO A 118 -14.03 -13.09 13.57
CA PRO A 118 -13.67 -14.48 13.29
C PRO A 118 -14.51 -15.06 12.15
N LEU A 119 -13.85 -15.78 11.24
CA LEU A 119 -14.52 -16.58 10.22
C LEU A 119 -14.84 -17.97 10.81
N ASP A 120 -15.74 -18.02 11.78
CA ASP A 120 -16.10 -19.23 12.53
C ASP A 120 -17.39 -19.90 12.03
N GLY A 121 -17.94 -19.44 10.91
CA GLY A 121 -19.23 -19.88 10.38
C GLY A 121 -20.44 -19.22 11.02
N THR A 122 -20.25 -18.31 11.99
CA THR A 122 -21.30 -17.47 12.57
C THR A 122 -21.33 -16.08 11.91
N ASN A 123 -22.33 -15.25 12.22
CA ASN A 123 -22.46 -13.88 11.66
C ASN A 123 -22.42 -13.82 10.12
N ARG A 124 -22.86 -14.89 9.45
CA ARG A 124 -22.84 -15.03 7.98
C ARG A 124 -21.42 -15.08 7.36
N THR A 125 -20.43 -15.47 8.14
CA THR A 125 -19.08 -15.78 7.65
C THR A 125 -18.98 -17.24 7.20
N MET A 126 -17.96 -17.55 6.40
CA MET A 126 -17.53 -18.94 6.22
C MET A 126 -16.78 -19.42 7.46
N ALA A 127 -16.70 -20.73 7.67
CA ALA A 127 -15.85 -21.31 8.71
C ALA A 127 -14.46 -21.59 8.13
N ILE A 128 -13.48 -20.75 8.44
CA ILE A 128 -12.09 -20.80 7.97
C ILE A 128 -11.15 -20.91 9.17
N PRO A 129 -10.68 -22.12 9.50
CA PRO A 129 -9.70 -22.32 10.58
C PRO A 129 -8.42 -21.53 10.32
N ASP A 130 -7.69 -21.19 11.39
CA ASP A 130 -6.38 -20.53 11.31
C ASP A 130 -5.44 -21.19 10.30
N THR A 131 -4.81 -20.38 9.45
CA THR A 131 -3.89 -20.84 8.40
C THR A 131 -2.46 -20.32 8.55
N ASP A 132 -2.20 -19.37 9.44
CA ASP A 132 -0.90 -18.73 9.58
C ASP A 132 -0.34 -18.68 11.03
N GLY A 133 -1.06 -19.28 11.98
CA GLY A 133 -0.68 -19.26 13.39
C GLY A 133 -1.02 -17.95 14.10
N GLY A 134 -1.98 -17.18 13.57
CA GLY A 134 -2.34 -15.84 14.01
C GLY A 134 -1.29 -14.77 13.65
N ALA A 135 -0.51 -14.98 12.60
CA ALA A 135 0.59 -14.09 12.22
C ALA A 135 0.09 -12.74 11.67
N LEU A 136 -0.96 -12.75 10.87
CA LEU A 136 -1.53 -11.54 10.27
C LEU A 136 -2.67 -10.92 11.07
N ASP A 137 -3.44 -11.72 11.81
CA ASP A 137 -4.66 -11.26 12.50
C ASP A 137 -4.67 -11.45 14.03
N GLY A 138 -3.66 -12.14 14.58
CA GLY A 138 -3.54 -12.41 16.02
C GLY A 138 -4.46 -13.52 16.55
N ASP A 139 -5.18 -14.26 15.70
CA ASP A 139 -6.11 -15.32 16.10
C ASP A 139 -5.62 -16.71 15.67
N ALA A 140 -5.10 -17.48 16.62
CA ALA A 140 -4.58 -18.82 16.36
C ALA A 140 -5.66 -19.93 16.31
N VAL A 141 -6.93 -19.57 16.09
CA VAL A 141 -8.04 -20.52 16.02
C VAL A 141 -8.83 -20.38 14.73
N TRP A 142 -9.22 -19.16 14.38
CA TRP A 142 -9.99 -18.86 13.18
C TRP A 142 -9.35 -17.68 12.45
N ASP A 143 -9.16 -17.83 11.15
CA ASP A 143 -8.71 -16.72 10.31
C ASP A 143 -9.71 -15.57 10.35
N ARG A 144 -9.20 -14.36 10.15
CA ARG A 144 -9.96 -13.11 10.04
C ARG A 144 -9.53 -12.38 8.79
N ALA A 145 -10.44 -11.57 8.27
CA ALA A 145 -10.12 -10.68 7.17
C ALA A 145 -9.22 -9.52 7.64
N VAL A 146 -8.12 -9.25 6.92
CA VAL A 146 -7.06 -8.33 7.33
C VAL A 146 -6.92 -7.16 6.36
N GLY A 147 -6.76 -5.95 6.92
CA GLY A 147 -6.40 -4.76 6.17
C GLY A 147 -7.55 -4.06 5.44
N PRO A 148 -7.26 -2.98 4.69
CA PRO A 148 -8.28 -2.16 4.04
C PRO A 148 -9.02 -2.89 2.92
N LEU A 149 -8.48 -3.98 2.38
CA LEU A 149 -9.18 -4.84 1.43
C LEU A 149 -9.57 -6.21 2.03
N GLN A 150 -9.43 -6.40 3.34
CA GLN A 150 -10.02 -7.53 4.06
C GLN A 150 -9.59 -8.92 3.50
N PHE A 151 -8.30 -9.09 3.23
CA PHE A 151 -7.75 -10.37 2.77
C PHE A 151 -7.78 -11.45 3.87
N ILE A 152 -8.10 -12.68 3.47
CA ILE A 152 -7.93 -13.86 4.32
C ILE A 152 -6.44 -14.27 4.29
N PRO A 153 -5.83 -14.67 5.43
CA PRO A 153 -4.42 -15.03 5.51
C PRO A 153 -3.95 -16.05 4.46
N GLU A 154 -4.70 -17.12 4.21
CA GLU A 154 -4.36 -18.11 3.17
C GLU A 154 -4.30 -17.48 1.76
N THR A 155 -5.23 -16.59 1.44
CA THR A 155 -5.23 -15.85 0.16
C THR A 155 -4.00 -14.94 0.08
N TRP A 156 -3.68 -14.22 1.15
CA TRP A 156 -2.50 -13.36 1.21
C TRP A 156 -1.22 -14.15 0.95
N ALA A 157 -1.06 -15.31 1.61
CA ALA A 157 0.12 -16.16 1.48
C ALA A 157 0.42 -16.60 0.03
N ILE A 158 -0.60 -16.71 -0.82
CA ILE A 158 -0.46 -17.15 -2.21
C ILE A 158 -0.29 -15.98 -3.18
N TRP A 159 -1.03 -14.89 -2.94
CA TRP A 159 -1.24 -13.84 -3.94
C TRP A 159 -0.52 -12.53 -3.64
N ALA A 160 0.01 -12.34 -2.43
CA ALA A 160 0.59 -11.07 -2.00
C ALA A 160 1.61 -10.50 -3.01
N VAL A 161 1.58 -9.19 -3.16
CA VAL A 161 2.46 -8.37 -4.00
C VAL A 161 3.04 -7.27 -3.11
N ASP A 162 4.37 -7.16 -3.12
CA ASP A 162 5.13 -6.03 -2.56
C ASP A 162 5.13 -4.94 -3.65
N ALA A 163 4.24 -3.97 -3.49
CA ALA A 163 3.91 -2.99 -4.51
C ALA A 163 4.71 -1.69 -4.35
N ASP A 164 5.06 -1.33 -3.11
CA ASP A 164 5.87 -0.15 -2.80
C ASP A 164 7.39 -0.44 -2.87
N GLY A 165 7.79 -1.72 -2.90
CA GLY A 165 9.16 -2.18 -3.08
C GLY A 165 9.99 -2.13 -1.81
N ASP A 166 9.36 -2.12 -0.62
CA ASP A 166 10.05 -2.06 0.67
C ASP A 166 10.67 -3.41 1.11
N GLY A 167 10.37 -4.49 0.37
CA GLY A 167 10.85 -5.85 0.62
C GLY A 167 9.92 -6.67 1.53
N ARG A 168 8.72 -6.19 1.85
CA ARG A 168 7.69 -6.87 2.63
C ARG A 168 6.37 -6.86 1.89
N THR A 169 5.49 -7.77 2.30
CA THR A 169 4.09 -7.73 1.92
C THR A 169 3.24 -7.52 3.16
N ASP A 170 2.61 -6.35 3.28
CA ASP A 170 1.76 -6.00 4.42
C ASP A 170 0.29 -5.86 3.98
N PRO A 171 -0.64 -6.72 4.46
CA PRO A 171 -2.06 -6.58 4.13
C PRO A 171 -2.66 -5.28 4.64
N HIS A 172 -2.04 -4.58 5.60
CA HIS A 172 -2.46 -3.25 6.05
C HIS A 172 -1.97 -2.12 5.15
N ASP A 173 -0.99 -2.35 4.29
CA ASP A 173 -0.58 -1.38 3.28
C ASP A 173 -1.56 -1.40 2.09
N ILE A 174 -2.09 -0.23 1.74
CA ILE A 174 -3.09 -0.09 0.70
C ILE A 174 -2.53 -0.38 -0.70
N ASP A 175 -1.24 -0.12 -0.95
CA ASP A 175 -0.59 -0.38 -2.24
C ASP A 175 -0.42 -1.88 -2.45
N ASP A 176 0.12 -2.57 -1.46
CA ASP A 176 0.24 -4.03 -1.46
C ASP A 176 -1.12 -4.69 -1.57
N ALA A 177 -2.09 -4.25 -0.77
CA ALA A 177 -3.45 -4.77 -0.80
C ALA A 177 -4.08 -4.57 -2.18
N ALA A 178 -4.01 -3.36 -2.76
CA ALA A 178 -4.60 -3.07 -4.06
C ALA A 178 -3.94 -3.87 -5.19
N ALA A 179 -2.61 -3.95 -5.20
CA ALA A 179 -1.86 -4.73 -6.19
C ALA A 179 -2.16 -6.23 -6.06
N THR A 180 -2.25 -6.74 -4.83
CA THR A 180 -2.64 -8.12 -4.54
C THR A 180 -4.06 -8.41 -5.03
N ALA A 181 -5.01 -7.51 -4.80
CA ALA A 181 -6.38 -7.64 -5.28
C ALA A 181 -6.43 -7.64 -6.82
N ALA A 182 -5.70 -6.73 -7.46
CA ALA A 182 -5.62 -6.68 -8.91
C ALA A 182 -5.05 -7.98 -9.49
N ARG A 183 -3.93 -8.47 -8.94
CA ARG A 183 -3.34 -9.76 -9.33
C ARG A 183 -4.33 -10.91 -9.14
N TYR A 184 -5.00 -10.98 -7.98
CA TYR A 184 -5.94 -12.05 -7.66
C TYR A 184 -7.11 -12.09 -8.65
N LEU A 185 -7.77 -10.96 -8.89
CA LEU A 185 -8.91 -10.87 -9.81
C LEU A 185 -8.50 -11.21 -11.25
N CYS A 186 -7.34 -10.72 -11.71
CA CYS A 186 -6.81 -11.02 -13.03
C CYS A 186 -6.52 -12.51 -13.23
N GLN A 187 -5.99 -13.19 -12.20
CA GLN A 187 -5.65 -14.61 -12.30
C GLN A 187 -6.89 -15.50 -12.18
N ALA A 188 -7.91 -15.06 -11.45
CA ALA A 188 -9.17 -15.77 -11.33
C ALA A 188 -9.98 -15.74 -12.65
N HIS A 189 -10.04 -14.60 -13.34
CA HIS A 189 -10.98 -14.41 -14.46
C HIS A 189 -10.45 -13.66 -15.69
N GLY A 190 -9.17 -13.28 -15.72
CA GLY A 190 -8.58 -12.49 -16.80
C GLY A 190 -8.97 -11.01 -16.74
N THR A 191 -8.99 -10.35 -17.91
CA THR A 191 -9.43 -8.94 -17.99
C THR A 191 -10.92 -8.80 -17.67
N LEU A 192 -11.30 -7.75 -16.95
CA LEU A 192 -12.67 -7.58 -16.44
C LEU A 192 -13.50 -6.63 -17.32
N ASP A 193 -13.37 -6.78 -18.64
CA ASP A 193 -14.00 -5.91 -19.65
C ASP A 193 -15.39 -6.37 -20.10
N SER A 194 -15.84 -7.54 -19.64
CA SER A 194 -17.19 -8.06 -19.85
C SER A 194 -17.94 -8.21 -18.53
N PRO A 195 -19.27 -8.02 -18.52
CA PRO A 195 -20.08 -8.27 -17.33
C PRO A 195 -19.86 -9.67 -16.75
N GLU A 196 -19.76 -10.69 -17.58
CA GLU A 196 -19.58 -12.08 -17.12
C GLU A 196 -18.23 -12.29 -16.42
N ALA A 197 -17.13 -11.77 -17.00
CA ALA A 197 -15.80 -11.86 -16.38
C ALA A 197 -15.73 -11.07 -15.07
N TRP A 198 -16.26 -9.85 -15.07
CA TRP A 198 -16.31 -9.01 -13.88
C TRP A 198 -17.11 -9.67 -12.74
N ILE A 199 -18.29 -10.22 -13.05
CA ILE A 199 -19.13 -10.92 -12.07
C ILE A 199 -18.40 -12.14 -11.50
N GLY A 200 -17.75 -12.93 -12.36
CA GLY A 200 -16.93 -14.06 -11.93
C GLY A 200 -15.84 -13.64 -10.95
N ALA A 201 -15.08 -12.59 -11.30
CA ALA A 201 -13.99 -12.09 -10.48
C ALA A 201 -14.46 -11.57 -9.11
N ILE A 202 -15.55 -10.83 -9.06
CA ILE A 202 -16.07 -10.34 -7.78
C ILE A 202 -16.59 -11.49 -6.90
N ARG A 203 -17.18 -12.53 -7.50
CA ARG A 203 -17.59 -13.74 -6.76
C ARG A 203 -16.43 -14.55 -6.22
N SER A 204 -15.26 -14.53 -6.89
CA SER A 204 -14.07 -15.15 -6.31
C SER A 204 -13.59 -14.43 -5.05
N TYR A 205 -13.84 -13.12 -4.96
CA TYR A 205 -13.58 -12.33 -3.75
C TYR A 205 -14.58 -12.66 -2.63
N ASN A 206 -15.88 -12.62 -2.95
CA ASN A 206 -16.96 -13.00 -2.03
C ASN A 206 -18.21 -13.41 -2.83
N ASP A 207 -18.61 -14.68 -2.71
CA ASP A 207 -19.68 -15.30 -3.52
C ASP A 207 -21.09 -15.02 -2.94
N THR A 208 -21.39 -13.75 -2.66
CA THR A 208 -22.73 -13.32 -2.30
C THR A 208 -23.26 -12.28 -3.28
N ASP A 209 -24.53 -12.43 -3.68
CA ASP A 209 -25.17 -11.47 -4.58
C ASP A 209 -25.19 -10.06 -4.01
N ASP A 210 -25.24 -9.94 -2.67
CA ASP A 210 -25.26 -8.66 -1.99
C ASP A 210 -23.94 -7.92 -2.09
N TYR A 211 -22.83 -8.62 -1.81
CA TYR A 211 -21.49 -8.09 -2.02
C TYR A 211 -21.28 -7.65 -3.46
N GLN A 212 -21.63 -8.53 -4.42
CA GLN A 212 -21.51 -8.24 -5.84
C GLN A 212 -22.26 -6.96 -6.24
N ARG A 213 -23.49 -6.77 -5.78
CA ARG A 213 -24.27 -5.55 -6.03
C ARG A 213 -23.62 -4.31 -5.42
N GLN A 214 -23.20 -4.38 -4.16
CA GLN A 214 -22.61 -3.24 -3.48
C GLN A 214 -21.31 -2.77 -4.16
N VAL A 215 -20.46 -3.71 -4.59
CA VAL A 215 -19.23 -3.40 -5.34
C VAL A 215 -19.58 -2.80 -6.70
N ALA A 216 -20.56 -3.35 -7.42
CA ALA A 216 -20.98 -2.84 -8.72
C ALA A 216 -21.53 -1.42 -8.61
N GLU A 217 -22.42 -1.17 -7.65
CA GLU A 217 -22.99 0.17 -7.40
C GLU A 217 -21.90 1.20 -7.07
N ALA A 218 -20.94 0.84 -6.22
CA ALA A 218 -19.81 1.71 -5.89
C ALA A 218 -18.90 1.96 -7.12
N ALA A 219 -18.54 0.92 -7.86
CA ALA A 219 -17.69 1.02 -9.04
C ALA A 219 -18.35 1.83 -10.17
N THR A 220 -19.66 1.71 -10.37
CA THR A 220 -20.42 2.54 -11.30
C THR A 220 -20.45 3.99 -10.86
N ARG A 221 -20.74 4.26 -9.57
CA ARG A 221 -20.71 5.62 -9.02
C ARG A 221 -19.36 6.31 -9.27
N TYR A 222 -18.26 5.58 -9.05
CA TYR A 222 -16.92 6.10 -9.27
C TYR A 222 -16.58 6.32 -10.74
N ALA A 223 -17.09 5.48 -11.64
CA ALA A 223 -16.89 5.65 -13.08
C ALA A 223 -17.68 6.83 -13.67
N GLU A 224 -18.88 7.13 -13.15
CA GLU A 224 -19.77 8.16 -13.70
C GLU A 224 -19.38 9.60 -13.33
N GLY A 225 -18.53 9.81 -12.32
CA GLY A 225 -18.05 11.14 -11.93
C GLY A 225 -16.52 11.33 -12.05
N GLY A 226 -15.84 10.40 -12.72
CA GLY A 226 -14.42 10.47 -13.08
C GLY A 226 -14.18 11.02 -14.47
#